data_AF-A0A8J3HG45-F1
#
_entry.id   AF-A0A8J3HG45-F1
#
_cell.length_a   1.000
_cell.length_b   1.000
_cell.length_c   1.000
_cell.angle_alpha   90.00
_cell.angle_beta   90.00
_cell.angle_gamma   90.00
#
_symmetry.space_group_name_H-M   'P 1'
#
loop_
_entity.id
_entity.type
_entity.pdbx_description
1 polymer ?
#
loop_
_entity_poly.entity_id
_entity_poly.type
_entity_poly.pdbx_seq_one_letter_code
_entity_poly.pdbx_strand_id
1 'polypeptide(L)'
;MNGVTIDAPAPHESPAPPAPRGRRWLWGSLVAAWAVLLLVLAFWSAFHDRATVHDQTTIAEARATIDQTAGQLLRQVPPGWVVDDQGYADSSCSLTSARQGTDTVRTITLSGPVGDESRALTALVAGVPDVSVRPGEGPAEAFFFDAGDFVAVRGKITGEGTLALDLSSGCRAN
;
A
#
# COMPACT_ATOMS: atom_id res chain seq x y z
N MET A 1 93.51 7.58 -44.84
CA MET A 1 92.04 7.76 -44.91
C MET A 1 91.52 7.65 -43.50
N ASN A 2 91.29 8.77 -42.83
CA ASN A 2 90.90 8.80 -41.42
C ASN A 2 89.37 8.69 -41.35
N GLY A 3 88.85 7.61 -40.78
CA GLY A 3 87.43 7.40 -40.59
C GLY A 3 86.92 8.23 -39.40
N VAL A 4 85.99 9.15 -39.67
CA VAL A 4 85.20 9.82 -38.63
C VAL A 4 84.13 8.84 -38.16
N THR A 5 84.17 8.45 -36.89
CA THR A 5 83.08 7.73 -36.23
C THR A 5 82.15 8.76 -35.59
N ILE A 6 80.88 8.76 -36.00
CA ILE A 6 79.83 9.58 -35.39
C ILE A 6 79.13 8.70 -34.36
N ASP A 7 79.23 9.04 -33.08
CA ASP A 7 78.45 8.39 -32.02
C ASP A 7 76.98 8.82 -32.12
N ALA A 8 76.08 7.84 -31.97
CA ALA A 8 74.64 8.09 -31.96
C ALA A 8 74.23 8.77 -30.64
N PRO A 9 73.34 9.78 -30.68
CA PRO A 9 72.85 10.42 -29.46
C PRO A 9 72.04 9.42 -28.61
N ALA A 10 72.21 9.50 -27.29
CA ALA A 10 71.49 8.66 -26.33
C ALA A 10 69.97 8.86 -26.46
N PRO A 11 69.16 7.80 -26.30
CA PRO A 11 67.71 7.91 -26.39
C PRO A 11 67.17 8.84 -25.29
N HIS A 12 66.37 9.83 -25.69
CA HIS A 12 65.63 10.67 -24.76
C HIS A 12 64.51 9.86 -24.12
N GLU A 13 64.68 9.46 -22.86
CA GLU A 13 63.56 8.95 -22.05
C GLU A 13 62.56 10.09 -21.83
N SER A 14 61.36 9.92 -22.39
CA SER A 14 60.26 10.84 -22.11
C SER A 14 59.78 10.64 -20.67
N PRO A 15 59.51 11.72 -19.92
CA PRO A 15 59.03 11.60 -18.55
C PRO A 15 57.70 10.86 -18.52
N ALA A 16 57.58 9.89 -17.60
CA ALA A 16 56.35 9.13 -17.42
C ALA A 16 55.17 10.05 -17.05
N PRO A 17 53.96 9.84 -17.59
CA PRO A 17 52.81 10.69 -17.30
C PRO A 17 52.41 10.61 -15.82
N PRO A 18 52.01 11.72 -15.18
CA PRO A 18 51.59 11.71 -13.78
C PRO A 18 50.33 10.87 -13.60
N ALA A 19 50.35 9.95 -12.62
CA ALA A 19 49.19 9.13 -12.29
C ALA A 19 47.99 10.03 -11.87
N PRO A 20 46.77 9.80 -12.40
CA PRO A 20 45.62 10.65 -12.11
C PRO A 20 45.13 10.43 -10.68
N ARG A 21 45.61 11.24 -9.73
CA ARG A 21 45.26 11.17 -8.30
C ARG A 21 43.83 11.64 -7.98
N GLY A 22 43.22 12.51 -8.80
CA GLY A 22 41.90 13.11 -8.51
C GLY A 22 40.68 12.28 -8.93
N ARG A 23 40.84 11.31 -9.85
CA ARG A 23 39.69 10.57 -10.43
C ARG A 23 39.08 9.53 -9.48
N ARG A 24 39.83 9.10 -8.47
CA ARG A 24 39.39 8.09 -7.49
C ARG A 24 38.34 8.64 -6.52
N TRP A 25 38.41 9.92 -6.16
CA TRP A 25 37.47 10.54 -5.24
C TRP A 25 36.11 10.82 -5.89
N LEU A 26 36.11 11.23 -7.16
CA LEU A 26 34.88 11.45 -7.95
C LEU A 26 34.02 10.20 -8.05
N TRP A 27 34.63 9.03 -8.24
CA TRP A 27 33.91 7.75 -8.23
C TRP A 27 33.30 7.45 -6.86
N GLY A 28 34.04 7.71 -5.78
CA GLY A 28 33.52 7.56 -4.42
C GLY A 28 32.31 8.48 -4.16
N SER A 29 32.40 9.75 -4.56
CA SER A 29 31.30 10.71 -4.43
C SER A 29 30.08 10.31 -5.26
N LEU A 30 30.29 9.83 -6.49
CA LEU A 30 29.20 9.36 -7.34
C LEU A 30 28.50 8.14 -6.74
N VAL A 31 29.26 7.15 -6.26
CA VAL A 31 28.71 5.97 -5.59
C VAL A 31 27.96 6.35 -4.32
N ALA A 32 28.51 7.26 -3.51
CA ALA A 32 27.85 7.73 -2.30
C ALA A 32 26.53 8.48 -2.61
N ALA A 33 26.56 9.38 -3.59
CA ALA A 33 25.35 10.08 -4.04
C ALA A 33 24.30 9.10 -4.56
N TRP A 34 24.72 8.07 -5.30
CA TRP A 34 23.80 7.06 -5.80
C TRP A 34 23.24 6.19 -4.67
N ALA A 35 24.06 5.77 -3.72
CA ALA A 35 23.60 5.04 -2.54
C ALA A 35 22.56 5.85 -1.73
N VAL A 36 22.81 7.14 -1.52
CA VAL A 36 21.85 8.04 -0.85
C VAL A 36 20.56 8.16 -1.63
N LEU A 37 20.62 8.37 -2.95
CA LEU A 37 19.42 8.48 -3.77
C LEU A 37 18.62 7.17 -3.77
N LEU A 38 19.27 6.00 -3.83
CA LEU A 38 18.58 4.70 -3.68
C LEU A 38 17.93 4.54 -2.31
N LEU A 39 18.60 4.95 -1.23
CA LEU A 39 18.02 4.92 0.11
C LEU A 39 16.80 5.84 0.25
N VAL A 40 16.87 7.04 -0.30
CA VAL A 40 15.74 7.99 -0.32
C VAL A 40 14.57 7.42 -1.11
N LEU A 41 14.83 6.85 -2.29
CA LEU A 41 13.79 6.23 -3.11
C LEU A 41 13.18 5.00 -2.43
N ALA A 42 14.01 4.15 -1.81
CA ALA A 42 13.53 2.97 -1.08
C ALA A 42 12.69 3.36 0.13
N PHE A 43 13.11 4.38 0.89
CA PHE A 43 12.33 4.93 1.99
C PHE A 43 11.02 5.51 1.47
N TRP A 44 11.05 6.36 0.44
CA TRP A 44 9.85 6.95 -0.12
C TRP A 44 8.86 5.88 -0.62
N SER A 45 9.35 4.90 -1.37
CA SER A 45 8.60 3.74 -1.86
C SER A 45 7.96 2.97 -0.71
N ALA A 46 8.71 2.65 0.36
CA ALA A 46 8.18 1.93 1.51
C ALA A 46 7.03 2.65 2.23
N PHE A 47 6.92 3.98 2.11
CA PHE A 47 5.85 4.76 2.73
C PHE A 47 4.71 5.17 1.78
N HIS A 48 4.92 5.11 0.46
CA HIS A 48 3.96 5.65 -0.53
C HIS A 48 3.45 4.60 -1.52
N ASP A 49 4.18 3.50 -1.72
CA ASP A 49 3.71 2.43 -2.60
C ASP A 49 2.74 1.54 -1.86
N ARG A 50 1.62 1.23 -2.53
CA ARG A 50 0.59 0.33 -1.98
C ARG A 50 1.14 -1.08 -1.83
N ALA A 51 0.66 -1.81 -0.83
CA ALA A 51 0.97 -3.22 -0.67
C ALA A 51 0.60 -4.00 -1.94
N THR A 52 1.53 -4.84 -2.41
CA THR A 52 1.31 -5.68 -3.61
C THR A 52 0.84 -7.08 -3.26
N VAL A 53 0.98 -7.48 -1.98
CA VAL A 53 0.45 -8.74 -1.42
C VAL A 53 -0.07 -8.52 0.00
N HIS A 54 -1.06 -9.31 0.43
CA HIS A 54 -1.61 -9.28 1.78
C HIS A 54 -0.53 -9.39 2.88
N ASP A 55 0.49 -10.22 2.65
CA ASP A 55 1.59 -10.47 3.59
C ASP A 55 2.53 -9.27 3.82
N GLN A 56 2.42 -8.21 3.00
CA GLN A 56 3.19 -6.97 3.16
C GLN A 56 2.51 -5.96 4.09
N THR A 57 1.32 -6.28 4.60
CA THR A 57 0.59 -5.41 5.54
C THR A 57 0.44 -6.09 6.89
N THR A 58 0.72 -5.35 7.95
CA THR A 58 0.48 -5.79 9.32
C THR A 58 -0.98 -5.62 9.69
N ILE A 59 -1.42 -6.30 10.75
CA ILE A 59 -2.76 -6.10 11.31
C ILE A 59 -3.00 -4.65 11.77
N ALA A 60 -1.96 -3.98 12.26
CA ALA A 60 -2.03 -2.59 12.72
C ALA A 60 -2.28 -1.61 11.55
N GLU A 61 -1.57 -1.80 10.43
CA GLU A 61 -1.78 -1.03 9.20
C GLU A 61 -3.17 -1.26 8.63
N ALA A 62 -3.62 -2.52 8.57
CA ALA A 62 -4.97 -2.84 8.12
C ALA A 62 -6.05 -2.18 8.99
N ARG A 63 -5.87 -2.14 10.32
CA ARG A 63 -6.78 -1.43 11.23
C ARG A 63 -6.82 0.07 10.98
N ALA A 64 -5.69 0.71 10.71
CA ALA A 64 -5.63 2.12 10.36
C ALA A 64 -6.41 2.42 9.06
N THR A 65 -6.27 1.56 8.05
CA THR A 65 -7.03 1.67 6.79
C THR A 65 -8.53 1.41 7.00
N ILE A 66 -8.88 0.46 7.88
CA ILE A 66 -10.27 0.23 8.30
C ILE A 66 -10.85 1.47 9.00
N ASP A 67 -10.14 2.07 9.96
CA ASP A 67 -10.56 3.28 10.68
C ASP A 67 -10.79 4.46 9.73
N GLN A 68 -9.85 4.70 8.83
CA GLN A 68 -9.95 5.77 7.85
C GLN A 68 -11.15 5.58 6.92
N THR A 69 -11.34 4.36 6.42
CA THR A 69 -12.43 4.02 5.49
C THR A 69 -13.78 4.07 6.18
N ALA A 70 -13.89 3.52 7.40
CA ALA A 70 -15.08 3.64 8.23
C ALA A 70 -15.46 5.12 8.43
N GLY A 71 -14.49 5.96 8.80
CA GLY A 71 -14.71 7.40 8.94
C GLY A 71 -15.17 8.10 7.65
N GLN A 72 -14.71 7.65 6.47
CA GLN A 72 -15.17 8.16 5.17
C GLN A 72 -16.61 7.75 4.86
N LEU A 73 -16.96 6.48 5.07
CA LEU A 73 -18.30 5.97 4.84
C LEU A 73 -19.31 6.59 5.82
N LEU A 74 -18.94 6.74 7.09
CA LEU A 74 -19.80 7.31 8.12
C LEU A 74 -20.17 8.79 7.85
N ARG A 75 -19.33 9.53 7.12
CA ARG A 75 -19.66 10.90 6.68
C ARG A 75 -20.75 10.95 5.62
N GLN A 76 -20.99 9.83 4.92
CA GLN A 76 -22.00 9.70 3.87
C GLN A 76 -23.31 9.09 4.39
N VAL A 77 -23.40 8.79 5.69
CA VAL A 77 -24.62 8.25 6.29
C VAL A 77 -25.75 9.28 6.13
N PRO A 78 -26.88 8.90 5.50
CA PRO A 78 -27.99 9.83 5.30
C PRO A 78 -28.62 10.27 6.63
N PRO A 79 -29.26 11.45 6.66
CA PRO A 79 -30.01 11.88 7.84
C PRO A 79 -31.13 10.88 8.18
N GLY A 80 -31.37 10.67 9.48
CA GLY A 80 -32.38 9.74 9.97
C GLY A 80 -31.92 8.29 10.13
N TRP A 81 -30.67 7.99 9.76
CA TRP A 81 -30.03 6.72 10.05
C TRP A 81 -29.21 6.81 11.35
N VAL A 82 -29.27 5.75 12.15
CA VAL A 82 -28.52 5.55 13.39
C VAL A 82 -27.38 4.58 13.13
N VAL A 83 -26.20 4.92 13.65
CA VAL A 83 -24.98 4.11 13.52
C VAL A 83 -24.79 3.30 14.80
N ASP A 84 -24.58 2.00 14.65
CA ASP A 84 -24.16 1.10 15.71
C ASP A 84 -22.86 0.39 15.29
N ASP A 85 -21.77 0.71 15.97
CA ASP A 85 -20.42 0.20 15.67
C ASP A 85 -19.97 -0.75 16.76
N GLN A 86 -19.88 -2.04 16.41
CA GLN A 86 -19.52 -3.11 17.34
C GLN A 86 -18.01 -3.19 17.58
N GLY A 87 -17.21 -2.34 16.92
CA GLY A 87 -15.76 -2.37 17.00
C GLY A 87 -15.16 -3.56 16.27
N TYR A 88 -13.97 -3.98 16.71
CA TYR A 88 -13.21 -5.04 16.06
C TYR A 88 -13.54 -6.42 16.61
N ALA A 89 -13.75 -7.37 15.71
CA ALA A 89 -13.79 -8.80 15.97
C ALA A 89 -12.56 -9.45 15.31
N ASP A 90 -11.72 -10.07 16.14
CA ASP A 90 -10.54 -10.80 15.67
C ASP A 90 -10.83 -12.31 15.64
N SER A 91 -10.39 -12.97 14.58
CA SER A 91 -10.45 -14.42 14.43
C SER A 91 -9.09 -14.99 14.03
N SER A 92 -8.75 -16.17 14.53
CA SER A 92 -7.54 -16.87 14.12
C SER A 92 -7.72 -17.45 12.72
N CYS A 93 -6.71 -17.29 11.86
CA CYS A 93 -6.70 -17.83 10.51
C CYS A 93 -5.34 -18.48 10.20
N SER A 94 -5.26 -19.22 9.10
CA SER A 94 -4.04 -19.89 8.65
C SER A 94 -3.52 -19.19 7.40
N LEU A 95 -2.34 -18.55 7.50
CA LEU A 95 -1.65 -17.95 6.35
C LEU A 95 -0.99 -19.04 5.51
N THR A 96 -0.33 -19.98 6.18
CA THR A 96 0.23 -21.19 5.58
C THR A 96 0.05 -22.36 6.53
N SER A 97 0.27 -23.59 6.06
CA SER A 97 0.22 -24.80 6.90
C SER A 97 1.10 -24.73 8.16
N ALA A 98 2.14 -23.88 8.16
CA ALA A 98 3.06 -23.69 9.29
C ALA A 98 2.95 -22.31 9.97
N ARG A 99 2.17 -21.36 9.43
CA ARG A 99 2.09 -19.98 9.92
C ARG A 99 0.65 -19.56 10.17
N GLN A 100 0.34 -19.26 11.42
CA GLN A 100 -0.94 -18.67 11.81
C GLN A 100 -0.96 -17.17 11.55
N GLY A 101 -2.16 -16.63 11.40
CA GLY A 101 -2.43 -15.21 11.31
C GLY A 101 -3.72 -14.85 12.04
N THR A 102 -4.10 -13.59 11.89
CA THR A 102 -5.33 -13.02 12.45
C THR A 102 -6.09 -12.29 11.35
N ASP A 103 -7.39 -12.54 11.27
CA ASP A 103 -8.33 -11.77 10.46
C ASP A 103 -9.13 -10.86 11.38
N THR A 104 -9.04 -9.55 11.14
CA THR A 104 -9.78 -8.54 11.86
C THR A 104 -10.93 -8.04 10.99
N VAL A 105 -12.13 -8.07 11.56
CA VAL A 105 -13.33 -7.52 10.94
C VAL A 105 -13.90 -6.43 11.84
N ARG A 106 -14.30 -5.29 11.26
CA ARG A 106 -15.14 -4.29 11.93
C ARG A 106 -16.49 -4.25 11.24
N THR A 107 -17.53 -4.51 12.00
CA THR A 107 -18.91 -4.49 11.50
C THR A 107 -19.63 -3.27 12.05
N ILE A 108 -20.15 -2.45 11.13
CA ILE A 108 -20.96 -1.27 11.44
C ILE A 108 -22.37 -1.54 10.93
N THR A 109 -23.35 -1.48 11.83
CA THR A 109 -24.77 -1.61 11.50
C THR A 109 -25.38 -0.23 11.40
N LEU A 110 -26.20 -0.01 10.37
CA LEU A 110 -26.97 1.21 10.20
C LEU A 110 -28.46 0.88 10.24
N SER A 111 -29.21 1.62 11.05
CA SER A 111 -30.65 1.44 11.18
C SER A 111 -31.38 2.73 10.83
N GLY A 112 -32.38 2.68 9.96
CA GLY A 112 -33.06 3.87 9.43
C GLY A 112 -34.48 3.60 8.95
N PRO A 113 -35.05 4.51 8.15
CA PRO A 113 -36.40 4.36 7.61
C PRO A 113 -36.52 3.12 6.71
N VAL A 114 -37.57 2.34 6.92
CA VAL A 114 -37.89 1.17 6.09
C VAL A 114 -38.22 1.61 4.66
N GLY A 115 -37.64 0.92 3.66
CA GLY A 115 -37.81 1.21 2.24
C GLY A 115 -36.75 2.17 1.65
N ASP A 116 -35.88 2.73 2.49
CA ASP A 116 -34.80 3.64 2.08
C ASP A 116 -33.41 2.96 1.98
N GLU A 117 -33.33 1.65 2.20
CA GLU A 117 -32.09 0.88 2.31
C GLU A 117 -31.21 1.00 1.06
N SER A 118 -31.80 0.81 -0.12
CA SER A 118 -31.11 0.93 -1.41
C SER A 118 -30.59 2.33 -1.68
N ARG A 119 -31.34 3.36 -1.26
CA ARG A 119 -30.93 4.77 -1.39
C ARG A 119 -29.77 5.07 -0.45
N ALA A 120 -29.84 4.60 0.79
CA ALA A 120 -28.80 4.78 1.78
C ALA A 120 -27.50 4.06 1.37
N LEU A 121 -27.58 2.83 0.87
CA LEU A 121 -26.43 2.11 0.32
C LEU A 121 -25.75 2.87 -0.82
N THR A 122 -26.54 3.42 -1.74
CA THR A 122 -26.01 4.21 -2.86
C THR A 122 -25.33 5.49 -2.36
N ALA A 123 -25.90 6.14 -1.33
CA ALA A 123 -25.30 7.33 -0.73
C ALA A 123 -23.94 7.03 -0.08
N LEU A 124 -23.82 5.90 0.64
CA LEU A 124 -22.58 5.50 1.31
C LEU A 124 -21.39 5.39 0.36
N VAL A 125 -21.62 4.93 -0.86
CA VAL A 125 -20.55 4.71 -1.86
C VAL A 125 -20.45 5.81 -2.92
N ALA A 126 -21.25 6.88 -2.83
CA ALA A 126 -21.28 7.94 -3.85
C ALA A 126 -19.93 8.64 -4.07
N GLY A 127 -19.04 8.62 -3.07
CA GLY A 127 -17.69 9.18 -3.16
C GLY A 127 -16.59 8.17 -3.49
N VAL A 128 -16.92 6.89 -3.71
CA VAL A 128 -15.92 5.84 -3.94
C VAL A 128 -15.86 5.53 -5.44
N PRO A 129 -14.69 5.70 -6.09
CA PRO A 129 -14.55 5.37 -7.51
C PRO A 129 -14.68 3.86 -7.74
N ASP A 130 -15.20 3.48 -8.90
CA ASP A 130 -15.25 2.10 -9.41
C ASP A 130 -16.04 1.09 -8.56
N VAL A 131 -16.93 1.56 -7.68
CA VAL A 131 -17.83 0.69 -6.91
C VAL A 131 -19.13 0.46 -7.67
N SER A 132 -19.35 -0.80 -8.08
CA SER A 132 -20.67 -1.20 -8.59
C SER A 132 -21.57 -1.61 -7.43
N VAL A 133 -22.66 -0.88 -7.22
CA VAL A 133 -23.77 -1.33 -6.37
C VAL A 133 -24.55 -2.37 -7.16
N ARG A 134 -24.60 -3.61 -6.68
CA ARG A 134 -25.39 -4.70 -7.27
C ARG A 134 -26.63 -4.95 -6.42
N PRO A 135 -27.81 -4.44 -6.83
CA PRO A 135 -29.06 -4.83 -6.20
C PRO A 135 -29.49 -6.23 -6.70
N GLY A 136 -29.45 -7.24 -5.83
CA GLY A 136 -30.42 -8.35 -5.83
C GLY A 136 -29.99 -9.75 -6.33
N GLU A 137 -30.47 -10.75 -5.59
CA GLU A 137 -30.50 -12.22 -5.77
C GLU A 137 -29.15 -12.98 -5.78
N GLY A 138 -28.64 -13.25 -4.57
CA GLY A 138 -27.39 -13.95 -4.26
C GLY A 138 -26.98 -13.63 -2.81
N PRO A 139 -25.82 -14.10 -2.28
CA PRO A 139 -25.39 -13.66 -0.95
C PRO A 139 -25.40 -12.13 -0.90
N ALA A 140 -26.03 -11.59 0.16
CA ALA A 140 -26.68 -10.28 0.24
C ALA A 140 -25.80 -9.03 0.09
N GLU A 141 -24.63 -9.11 -0.54
CA GLU A 141 -23.71 -8.00 -0.73
C GLU A 141 -24.25 -7.04 -1.81
N ALA A 142 -24.74 -5.88 -1.36
CA ALA A 142 -25.22 -4.80 -2.20
C ALA A 142 -24.07 -4.02 -2.84
N PHE A 143 -22.88 -3.97 -2.23
CA PHE A 143 -21.66 -3.48 -2.87
C PHE A 143 -20.42 -4.12 -2.26
N PHE A 144 -19.33 -4.11 -3.03
CA PHE A 144 -18.00 -4.53 -2.60
C PHE A 144 -16.94 -3.60 -3.21
N PHE A 145 -15.92 -3.23 -2.43
CA PHE A 145 -14.71 -2.61 -2.96
C PHE A 145 -13.49 -2.88 -2.06
N ASP A 146 -12.31 -2.67 -2.63
CA ASP A 146 -11.04 -2.70 -1.91
C ASP A 146 -10.64 -1.27 -1.52
N ALA A 147 -10.46 -1.03 -0.22
CA ALA A 147 -10.14 0.30 0.30
C ALA A 147 -8.66 0.67 0.23
N GLY A 148 -7.81 -0.20 -0.34
CA GLY A 148 -6.37 -0.18 -0.17
C GLY A 148 -5.92 -1.16 0.91
N ASP A 149 -4.65 -1.55 0.85
CA ASP A 149 -4.02 -2.50 1.80
C ASP A 149 -4.77 -3.84 1.92
N PHE A 150 -5.50 -4.16 0.85
CA PHE A 150 -6.39 -5.31 0.75
C PHE A 150 -7.44 -5.38 1.87
N VAL A 151 -7.94 -4.22 2.29
CA VAL A 151 -9.09 -4.12 3.19
C VAL A 151 -10.37 -4.22 2.34
N ALA A 152 -11.07 -5.34 2.50
CA ALA A 152 -12.34 -5.60 1.84
C ALA A 152 -13.46 -4.85 2.56
N VAL A 153 -14.22 -4.04 1.81
CA VAL A 153 -15.42 -3.37 2.30
C VAL A 153 -16.63 -3.97 1.61
N ARG A 154 -17.57 -4.49 2.42
CA ARG A 154 -18.83 -5.06 1.95
C ARG A 154 -19.99 -4.33 2.58
N GLY A 155 -20.96 -3.90 1.78
CA GLY A 155 -22.23 -3.38 2.26
C GLY A 155 -23.36 -4.32 1.91
N LYS A 156 -24.30 -4.56 2.83
CA LYS A 156 -25.44 -5.44 2.63
C LYS A 156 -26.69 -4.95 3.34
N ILE A 157 -27.86 -5.26 2.78
CA ILE A 157 -29.15 -5.10 3.46
C ILE A 157 -29.37 -6.34 4.31
N THR A 158 -29.48 -6.19 5.63
CA THR A 158 -29.66 -7.32 6.56
C THR A 158 -31.09 -7.49 7.04
N GLY A 159 -31.94 -6.48 6.84
CA GLY A 159 -33.36 -6.50 7.17
C GLY A 159 -34.04 -5.20 6.79
N GLU A 160 -35.33 -5.11 7.09
CA GLU A 160 -36.09 -3.86 6.92
C GLU A 160 -35.44 -2.74 7.74
N GLY A 161 -35.18 -1.61 7.08
CA GLY A 161 -34.49 -0.45 7.65
C GLY A 161 -33.07 -0.72 8.14
N THR A 162 -32.45 -1.86 7.81
CA THR A 162 -31.17 -2.26 8.40
C THR A 162 -30.12 -2.61 7.34
N LEU A 163 -28.95 -1.99 7.47
CA LEU A 163 -27.77 -2.25 6.66
C LEU A 163 -26.62 -2.71 7.54
N ALA A 164 -25.74 -3.55 7.01
CA ALA A 164 -24.46 -3.87 7.63
C ALA A 164 -23.32 -3.53 6.68
N LEU A 165 -22.27 -2.96 7.24
CA LEU A 165 -21.00 -2.68 6.60
C LEU A 165 -19.92 -3.53 7.27
N ASP A 166 -19.32 -4.45 6.53
CA ASP A 166 -18.22 -5.27 7.00
C ASP A 166 -16.92 -4.79 6.36
N LEU A 167 -15.98 -4.33 7.20
CA LEU A 167 -14.62 -4.00 6.80
C LEU A 167 -13.68 -5.08 7.32
N SER A 168 -13.10 -5.88 6.43
CA SER A 168 -12.28 -7.04 6.77
C SER A 168 -10.86 -6.84 6.25
N SER A 169 -9.87 -7.08 7.12
CA SER A 169 -8.49 -7.18 6.68
C SER A 169 -8.26 -8.46 5.85
N GLY A 170 -9.02 -9.53 6.10
CA GLY A 170 -8.61 -10.87 5.74
C GLY A 170 -7.45 -11.33 6.60
N CYS A 171 -6.91 -12.52 6.32
CA CYS A 171 -5.85 -13.10 7.13
C CYS A 171 -4.55 -12.29 7.03
N ARG A 172 -3.95 -11.91 8.17
CA ARG A 172 -2.69 -11.16 8.27
C ARG A 172 -1.74 -11.74 9.30
N ALA A 173 -0.45 -11.45 9.13
CA ALA A 173 0.52 -11.69 10.18
C ALA A 173 0.27 -10.70 11.33
N ASN A 174 0.38 -11.20 12.56
CA ASN A 174 0.22 -10.40 13.77
C ASN A 174 1.46 -9.53 14.02
#